data_AF-A0A840NQT9-F1
#
_entry.id   AF-A0A840NQT9-F1
#
_cell.length_a   1.000
_cell.length_b   1.000
_cell.length_c   1.000
_cell.angle_alpha   90.00
_cell.angle_beta   90.00
_cell.angle_gamma   90.00
#
_symmetry.space_group_name_H-M   'P 1'
#
loop_
_entity.id
_entity.type
_entity.pdbx_description
1 polymer ?
#
loop_
_entity_poly.entity_id
_entity_poly.type
_entity_poly.pdbx_seq_one_letter_code
_entity_poly.pdbx_strand_id
1 'polypeptide(L)' 'MSDESRSLAVLLRQAQWALDDAAFDIGAGRATTGQREQLAAALVRLAQALHGDEQPLIIDSRG' A
#
# COMPACT_ATOMS: atom_id res chain seq x y z
N MET A 1 -12.99 13.76 -11.28
CA MET A 1 -12.03 12.80 -10.69
C MET A 1 -10.64 13.23 -11.13
N SER A 2 -9.72 13.51 -10.20
CA SER A 2 -8.32 13.78 -10.56
C SER A 2 -7.66 12.51 -11.07
N ASP A 3 -6.59 12.67 -11.85
CA ASP A 3 -5.82 11.52 -12.35
C ASP A 3 -5.15 10.76 -11.20
N GLU A 4 -4.77 11.48 -10.14
CA GLU A 4 -4.27 10.93 -8.88
C GLU A 4 -5.29 10.01 -8.19
N SER A 5 -6.56 10.45 -8.05
CA SER A 5 -7.61 9.59 -7.46
C SER A 5 -7.86 8.33 -8.30
N ARG A 6 -7.74 8.42 -9.64
CA ARG A 6 -7.86 7.26 -10.53
C ARG A 6 -6.70 6.28 -10.33
N SER A 7 -5.48 6.80 -10.28
CA SER A 7 -4.26 6.01 -10.04
C SER A 7 -4.34 5.29 -8.69
N LEU A 8 -4.73 6.02 -7.63
CA LEU A 8 -4.90 5.44 -6.30
C LEU A 8 -5.96 4.35 -6.27
N ALA A 9 -7.09 4.53 -6.95
CA ALA A 9 -8.13 3.50 -7.04
C ALA A 9 -7.62 2.22 -7.71
N VAL A 10 -6.76 2.32 -8.72
CA VAL A 10 -6.12 1.16 -9.37
C VAL A 10 -5.16 0.47 -8.40
N LEU A 11 -4.30 1.21 -7.71
CA LEU A 11 -3.36 0.66 -6.73
C LEU A 11 -4.09 -0.05 -5.59
N LEU A 12 -5.17 0.53 -5.08
CA LEU A 12 -6.02 -0.07 -4.05
C LEU A 12 -6.62 -1.39 -4.54
N ARG A 13 -7.12 -1.43 -5.78
CA ARG A 13 -7.71 -2.66 -6.34
C ARG A 13 -6.67 -3.76 -6.53
N GLN A 14 -5.46 -3.42 -6.97
CA GLN A 14 -4.36 -4.37 -7.10
C GLN A 14 -3.92 -4.93 -5.75
N ALA A 15 -3.80 -4.07 -4.74
CA ALA A 15 -3.45 -4.49 -3.39
C ALA A 15 -4.53 -5.41 -2.78
N GLN A 16 -5.81 -5.14 -3.05
CA GLN A 16 -6.88 -6.03 -2.62
C GLN A 16 -6.69 -7.45 -3.16
N TRP A 17 -6.45 -7.61 -4.47
CA TRP A 17 -6.24 -8.94 -5.06
C TRP A 17 -4.99 -9.63 -4.50
N ALA A 18 -3.88 -8.89 -4.35
CA ALA A 18 -2.66 -9.45 -3.79
C ALA A 18 -2.83 -9.92 -2.33
N LEU A 19 -3.64 -9.20 -1.54
CA LEU A 19 -3.99 -9.58 -0.18
C LEU A 19 -4.88 -10.83 -0.14
N ASP A 20 -5.87 -10.91 -1.04
CA ASP A 20 -6.75 -12.08 -1.15
C ASP A 20 -5.94 -13.35 -1.48
N ASP A 21 -5.05 -13.27 -2.48
CA ASP A 21 -4.17 -14.37 -2.87
C ASP A 21 -3.22 -14.77 -1.74
N ALA A 22 -2.59 -13.79 -1.08
CA ALA A 22 -1.67 -14.07 0.01
C ALA A 22 -2.37 -14.66 1.24
N ALA A 23 -3.58 -14.20 1.57
CA ALA A 23 -4.36 -14.78 2.65
C ALA A 23 -4.65 -16.26 2.38
N PHE A 24 -5.02 -16.60 1.15
CA PHE A 24 -5.24 -17.97 0.72
C PHE A 24 -3.97 -18.83 0.82
N ASP A 25 -2.84 -18.36 0.29
CA ASP A 25 -1.59 -19.12 0.29
C ASP A 25 -0.93 -19.24 1.67
N ILE A 26 -1.03 -18.20 2.51
CA ILE A 26 -0.55 -18.25 3.90
C ILE A 26 -1.39 -19.24 4.70
N GLY A 27 -2.72 -19.17 4.59
CA GLY A 27 -3.61 -20.11 5.26
C GLY A 27 -3.38 -21.57 4.86
N ALA A 28 -2.95 -21.79 3.62
CA ALA A 28 -2.59 -23.11 3.12
C ALA A 28 -1.13 -23.53 3.38
N GLY A 29 -0.31 -22.69 4.01
CA GLY A 29 1.12 -22.97 4.24
C GLY A 29 1.96 -23.02 2.96
N ARG A 30 1.48 -22.46 1.85
CA ARG A 30 2.18 -22.43 0.55
C ARG A 30 2.93 -21.13 0.29
N ALA A 31 2.69 -20.09 1.08
CA ALA A 31 3.35 -18.81 0.91
C ALA A 31 4.86 -18.91 1.19
N THR A 32 5.66 -18.59 0.19
CA THR A 32 7.12 -18.47 0.31
C THR A 32 7.52 -17.18 1.01
N THR A 33 8.74 -17.12 1.53
CA THR A 33 9.30 -15.89 2.10
C THR A 33 9.35 -14.76 1.06
N GLY A 34 9.76 -15.05 -0.18
CA GLY A 34 9.80 -14.06 -1.25
C GLY A 34 8.43 -13.48 -1.60
N GLN A 35 7.37 -14.29 -1.63
CA GLN A 35 6.00 -13.79 -1.83
C GLN A 35 5.56 -12.84 -0.70
N ARG A 36 5.89 -13.17 0.55
CA ARG A 36 5.61 -12.29 1.71
C ARG A 36 6.37 -10.97 1.63
N GLU A 37 7.63 -11.01 1.25
CA GLU A 37 8.46 -9.81 1.06
C GLU A 37 7.94 -8.91 -0.07
N GLN A 38 7.55 -9.50 -1.19
CA GLN A 38 6.96 -8.77 -2.32
C GLN A 38 5.65 -8.09 -1.93
N LEU A 39 4.76 -8.80 -1.23
CA LEU A 39 3.52 -8.21 -0.72
C LEU A 39 3.80 -7.06 0.26
N ALA A 40 4.73 -7.26 1.21
CA ALA A 40 5.10 -6.21 2.16
C ALA A 40 5.61 -4.95 1.44
N ALA A 41 6.49 -5.11 0.45
CA ALA A 41 6.99 -3.99 -0.34
C ALA A 41 5.87 -3.26 -1.11
N ALA A 42 4.91 -4.01 -1.67
CA ALA A 42 3.75 -3.42 -2.35
C ALA A 42 2.86 -2.62 -1.38
N LEU A 43 2.62 -3.13 -0.17
CA LEU A 43 1.83 -2.43 0.85
C LEU A 43 2.51 -1.16 1.36
N VAL A 44 3.84 -1.13 1.48
CA VAL A 44 4.59 0.09 1.81
C VAL A 44 4.39 1.16 0.73
N ARG A 45 4.47 0.77 -0.55
CA ARG A 45 4.25 1.70 -1.67
C ARG A 45 2.82 2.22 -1.70
N LEU A 46 1.83 1.37 -1.43
CA LEU A 46 0.44 1.81 -1.31
C LEU A 46 0.26 2.79 -0.14
N ALA A 47 0.87 2.50 1.02
CA ALA A 47 0.81 3.39 2.16
C ALA A 47 1.40 4.78 1.84
N GLN A 48 2.51 4.84 1.09
CA GLN A 48 3.07 6.09 0.59
C GLN A 48 2.11 6.82 -0.34
N ALA A 49 1.50 6.11 -1.30
CA ALA A 49 0.52 6.71 -2.21
C ALA A 49 -0.74 7.22 -1.49
N LEU A 50 -1.13 6.59 -0.38
CA LEU A 50 -2.28 7.00 0.44
C LEU A 50 -2.02 8.25 1.28
N HIS A 51 -0.77 8.50 1.69
CA HIS A 51 -0.42 9.72 2.42
C HIS A 51 -0.50 10.97 1.52
N GLY A 52 -0.42 10.80 0.20
CA GLY A 52 -0.32 11.93 -0.74
C GLY A 52 0.95 12.76 -0.52
N ASP A 53 1.06 13.89 -1.23
CA ASP A 53 2.15 14.87 -1.08
C ASP A 53 1.98 15.79 0.15
N GLU A 54 1.21 15.40 1.17
CA GLU A 54 1.14 16.18 2.41
C GLU A 54 2.48 16.08 3.16
N GLN A 55 3.41 16.98 2.82
CA GLN A 55 4.48 17.36 3.72
C GLN A 55 3.85 17.74 5.07
N PRO A 56 4.32 17.20 6.21
CA PRO A 56 3.85 17.65 7.49
C PRO A 56 4.09 19.16 7.57
N LEU A 57 3.01 19.93 7.72
CA LEU A 57 3.07 21.35 8.00
C LEU A 57 3.74 21.50 9.36
N ILE A 58 5.08 21.64 9.38
CA ILE A 58 5.81 22.02 10.58
C ILE A 58 5.42 23.48 10.84
N ILE A 59 4.36 23.68 11.61
CA ILE A 59 4.09 24.97 12.23
C ILE A 59 5.14 25.11 13.34
N ASP A 60 6.26 25.76 13.04
CA ASP A 60 7.22 26.19 14.04
C ASP A 60 6.58 27.31 14.86
N SER A 61 5.85 26.92 15.91
CA SER A 61 5.42 27.84 16.96
C SER A 61 6.58 28.03 17.94
N ARG A 62 7.59 28.82 17.57
CA ARG A 62 8.46 29.46 18.55
C ARG A 62 7.79 30.76 19.02
N GLY A 63 7.57 30.84 20.32
CA GLY A 63 7.08 32.01 21.04
C GLY A 63 8.18 33.03 21.34
#